data_AF-F5XIS5-F1
#
_entry.id   AF-F5XIS5-F1
#
_cell.length_a   1.000
_cell.length_b   1.000
_cell.length_c   1.000
_cell.angle_alpha   90.00
_cell.angle_beta   90.00
_cell.angle_gamma   90.00
#
_symmetry.space_group_name_H-M   'P 1'
#
loop_
_entity.id
_entity.type
_entity.pdbx_description
1 polymer ?
#
loop_
_entity_poly.entity_id
_entity_poly.type
_entity_poly.pdbx_seq_one_letter_code
_entity_poly.pdbx_strand_id
1 'polypeptide(L)'
;MPHFRGHCGHGQRSDDGEVACRPRHGAARRRYDDIIATSTEGAELTARVADTMAATLRDDAALHRLWYDLRNQSLFEDGFRDTIIRIDDLLQQMVWTIVLRYAELMGRAPAVAPEFAYALVDGLFQNELIRFLRGDPEALDRLRRDCVTLLSNVA
;
A
#
# COMPACT_ATOMS: atom_id res chain seq x y z
N MET A 1 -40.58 16.67 30.28
CA MET A 1 -40.96 15.34 30.80
C MET A 1 -41.88 14.68 29.78
N PRO A 2 -41.37 13.68 29.06
CA PRO A 2 -42.03 12.38 29.05
C PRO A 2 -41.07 11.28 29.48
N HIS A 3 -41.57 10.39 30.34
CA HIS A 3 -40.95 9.15 30.77
C HIS A 3 -40.85 8.17 29.59
N PHE A 4 -39.66 7.64 29.32
CA PHE A 4 -39.52 6.37 28.60
C PHE A 4 -38.98 5.31 29.57
N ARG A 5 -39.84 4.35 29.89
CA ARG A 5 -39.54 3.18 30.70
C ARG A 5 -38.58 2.28 29.95
N GLY A 6 -37.54 1.83 30.64
CA GLY A 6 -36.60 0.83 30.14
C GLY A 6 -37.28 -0.52 29.88
N HIS A 7 -36.80 -1.19 28.83
CA HIS A 7 -36.84 -2.64 28.72
C HIS A 7 -35.40 -3.11 28.49
N CYS A 8 -34.82 -3.67 29.55
CA CYS A 8 -33.64 -4.50 29.47
C CYS A 8 -34.04 -5.82 28.77
N GLY A 9 -33.71 -5.94 27.49
CA GLY A 9 -33.73 -7.21 26.76
C GLY A 9 -32.35 -7.87 26.85
N HIS A 10 -32.36 -9.16 27.18
CA HIS A 10 -31.21 -9.98 27.54
C HIS A 10 -29.97 -9.83 26.65
N GLY A 11 -28.83 -9.67 27.32
CA GLY A 11 -27.51 -9.71 26.71
C GLY A 11 -27.14 -11.10 26.23
N GLN A 12 -26.66 -11.17 24.99
CA GLN A 12 -25.60 -12.08 24.62
C GLN A 12 -24.35 -11.22 24.50
N ARG A 13 -23.50 -11.27 25.53
CA ARG A 13 -22.09 -10.93 25.37
C ARG A 13 -21.49 -12.02 24.50
N SER A 14 -21.25 -11.71 23.24
CA SER A 14 -20.21 -12.40 22.49
C SER A 14 -18.88 -11.84 23.01
N ASP A 15 -18.25 -12.58 23.92
CA ASP A 15 -16.80 -12.51 24.13
C ASP A 15 -16.17 -12.89 22.79
N ASP A 16 -15.76 -11.88 22.05
CA ASP A 16 -14.62 -11.86 21.13
C ASP A 16 -14.63 -10.45 20.52
N GLY A 17 -13.99 -9.53 21.24
CA GLY A 17 -13.80 -8.13 20.87
C GLY A 17 -12.83 -7.93 19.71
N GLU A 18 -12.84 -8.82 18.71
CA GLU A 18 -12.07 -8.65 17.50
C GLU A 18 -12.91 -7.82 16.53
N VAL A 19 -12.65 -6.51 16.51
CA VAL A 19 -12.98 -5.70 15.34
C VAL A 19 -12.18 -6.28 14.19
N ALA A 20 -12.81 -7.12 13.39
CA ALA A 20 -12.24 -7.66 12.17
C ALA A 20 -12.05 -6.51 11.18
N CYS A 21 -10.93 -5.79 11.32
CA CYS A 21 -10.42 -4.86 10.34
C CYS A 21 -9.90 -5.71 9.19
N ARG A 22 -10.79 -6.26 8.37
CA ARG A 22 -10.43 -7.15 7.26
C ARG A 22 -9.83 -6.29 6.16
N PRO A 23 -8.50 -6.18 6.03
CA PRO A 23 -7.94 -5.26 5.07
C PRO A 23 -8.10 -5.90 3.71
N ARG A 24 -8.65 -5.15 2.76
CA ARG A 24 -8.82 -5.63 1.37
C ARG A 24 -7.48 -5.60 0.60
N HIS A 25 -6.38 -6.09 1.19
CA HIS A 25 -5.04 -6.11 0.57
C HIS A 25 -5.03 -6.83 -0.79
N GLY A 26 -5.90 -7.84 -0.98
CA GLY A 26 -5.95 -8.59 -2.22
C GLY A 26 -6.41 -7.79 -3.45
N ALA A 27 -7.11 -6.67 -3.28
CA ALA A 27 -7.60 -5.88 -4.42
C ALA A 27 -6.49 -5.02 -5.07
N ALA A 28 -5.59 -4.45 -4.27
CA ALA A 28 -4.47 -3.66 -4.78
C ALA A 28 -3.47 -4.54 -5.53
N ARG A 29 -3.10 -5.71 -4.97
CA ARG A 29 -2.18 -6.66 -5.60
C ARG A 29 -2.63 -7.12 -6.99
N ARG A 30 -3.92 -7.45 -7.15
CA ARG A 30 -4.49 -7.88 -8.43
C ARG A 30 -4.35 -6.85 -9.55
N ARG A 31 -4.36 -5.54 -9.23
CA ARG A 31 -4.20 -4.48 -10.25
C ARG A 31 -2.79 -4.49 -10.83
N TYR A 32 -1.77 -4.73 -10.00
CA TYR A 32 -0.39 -4.80 -10.46
C TYR A 32 -0.10 -6.09 -11.24
N ASP A 33 -0.71 -7.22 -10.85
CA ASP A 33 -0.54 -8.49 -11.56
C ASP A 33 -0.96 -8.37 -13.05
N ASP A 34 -2.09 -7.71 -13.32
CA ASP A 34 -2.56 -7.46 -14.70
C ASP A 34 -1.61 -6.54 -15.48
N ILE A 35 -1.15 -5.45 -14.85
CA ILE A 35 -0.19 -4.53 -15.45
C ILE A 35 1.12 -5.26 -15.83
N ILE A 36 1.67 -6.05 -14.91
CA ILE A 36 2.87 -6.86 -15.13
C ILE A 36 2.68 -7.83 -16.31
N ALA A 37 1.53 -8.52 -16.35
CA ALA A 37 1.25 -9.54 -17.36
C ALA A 37 1.02 -8.96 -18.76
N THR A 38 0.49 -7.74 -18.85
CA THR A 38 0.05 -7.15 -20.13
C THR A 38 1.03 -6.14 -20.71
N SER A 39 1.92 -5.56 -19.91
CA SER A 39 2.88 -4.57 -20.43
C SER A 39 3.96 -5.19 -21.28
N THR A 40 4.25 -4.52 -22.40
CA THR A 40 5.21 -4.97 -23.43
C THR A 40 6.41 -4.04 -23.58
N GLU A 41 6.33 -2.84 -23.01
CA GLU A 41 7.41 -1.85 -23.02
C GLU A 41 7.66 -1.32 -21.59
N GLY A 42 8.92 -1.02 -21.26
CA GLY A 42 9.27 -0.52 -19.93
C GLY A 42 8.64 0.83 -19.59
N ALA A 43 8.55 1.73 -20.59
CA ALA A 43 7.89 3.04 -20.42
C ALA A 43 6.38 2.88 -20.14
N GLU A 44 5.71 1.96 -20.83
CA GLU A 44 4.31 1.63 -20.62
C GLU A 44 4.08 1.07 -19.21
N LEU A 45 4.90 0.09 -18.79
CA LEU A 45 4.83 -0.52 -17.47
C LEU A 45 4.97 0.53 -16.35
N THR A 46 6.00 1.36 -16.41
CA THR A 46 6.27 2.37 -15.36
C THR A 46 5.18 3.43 -15.30
N ALA A 47 4.64 3.87 -16.44
CA ALA A 47 3.51 4.80 -16.48
C ALA A 47 2.25 4.21 -15.83
N ARG A 48 1.90 2.96 -16.17
CA ARG A 48 0.71 2.28 -15.61
C ARG A 48 0.85 2.01 -14.11
N VAL A 49 2.04 1.64 -13.64
CA VAL A 49 2.34 1.49 -12.22
C VAL A 49 2.20 2.82 -11.48
N ALA A 50 2.79 3.89 -12.03
CA ALA A 50 2.73 5.24 -11.46
C ALA A 50 1.29 5.76 -11.35
N ASP A 51 0.48 5.56 -12.39
CA ASP A 51 -0.95 5.92 -12.37
C ASP A 51 -1.74 5.10 -11.35
N THR A 52 -1.43 3.81 -11.22
CA THR A 52 -2.06 2.93 -10.23
C THR A 52 -1.69 3.34 -8.81
N MET A 53 -0.43 3.73 -8.55
CA MET A 53 0.00 4.26 -7.25
C MET A 53 -0.72 5.57 -6.92
N ALA A 54 -0.81 6.51 -7.86
CA ALA A 54 -1.53 7.77 -7.66
C ALA A 54 -3.04 7.56 -7.45
N ALA A 55 -3.67 6.66 -8.21
CA ALA A 55 -5.07 6.30 -8.02
C ALA A 55 -5.30 5.67 -6.63
N THR A 56 -4.42 4.76 -6.21
CA THR A 56 -4.46 4.14 -4.87
C THR A 56 -4.32 5.19 -3.77
N LEU A 57 -3.40 6.14 -3.92
CA LEU A 57 -3.24 7.22 -2.96
C LEU A 57 -4.49 8.11 -2.88
N ARG A 58 -5.11 8.44 -4.01
CA ARG A 58 -6.34 9.25 -4.07
C ARG A 58 -7.56 8.53 -3.48
N ASP A 59 -7.76 7.26 -3.85
CA ASP A 59 -8.98 6.51 -3.52
C ASP A 59 -8.90 5.81 -2.16
N ASP A 60 -7.71 5.37 -1.76
CA ASP A 60 -7.49 4.51 -0.59
C ASP A 60 -6.61 5.17 0.48
N ALA A 61 -6.51 6.51 0.50
CA ALA A 61 -5.67 7.27 1.45
C ALA A 61 -5.91 6.89 2.91
N ALA A 62 -7.17 6.75 3.32
CA ALA A 62 -7.55 6.42 4.69
C ALA A 62 -7.05 5.03 5.11
N LEU A 63 -7.11 4.05 4.19
CA LEU A 63 -6.63 2.69 4.42
C LEU A 63 -5.11 2.68 4.60
N HIS A 64 -4.38 3.40 3.75
CA HIS A 64 -2.92 3.46 3.82
C HIS A 64 -2.45 4.23 5.06
N ARG A 65 -3.17 5.29 5.46
CA ARG A 65 -2.92 5.98 6.72
C ARG A 65 -3.04 5.04 7.92
N LEU A 66 -4.08 4.20 7.95
CA LEU A 66 -4.25 3.19 9.00
C LEU A 66 -3.13 2.15 8.99
N TRP A 67 -2.71 1.70 7.80
CA TRP A 67 -1.57 0.79 7.66
C TRP A 67 -0.30 1.34 8.32
N TYR A 68 0.09 2.58 7.99
CA TYR A 68 1.30 3.18 8.56
C TYR A 68 1.20 3.41 10.08
N ASP A 69 0.00 3.69 10.59
CA ASP A 69 -0.26 3.79 12.03
C ASP A 69 -0.06 2.44 12.74
N LEU A 70 -0.69 1.36 12.24
CA LEU A 70 -0.52 0.01 12.80
C LEU A 70 0.93 -0.49 12.73
N ARG A 71 1.64 -0.19 11.63
CA ARG A 71 3.06 -0.51 11.50
C ARG A 71 3.89 0.18 12.58
N ASN A 72 3.63 1.46 12.86
CA ASN A 72 4.32 2.18 13.94
C ASN A 72 3.92 1.69 15.33
N GLN A 73 2.65 1.36 15.57
CA GLN A 73 2.20 0.81 16.86
C GLN A 73 2.87 -0.54 17.17
N SER A 74 3.15 -1.36 16.15
CA SER A 74 3.85 -2.64 16.32
C SER A 74 5.29 -2.52 16.83
N LEU A 75 5.86 -1.31 16.85
CA LEU A 75 7.14 -1.03 17.49
C LEU A 75 7.06 -1.00 19.02
N PHE A 76 5.85 -0.85 19.57
CA PHE A 76 5.59 -0.77 21.01
C PHE A 76 4.79 -1.96 21.53
N GLU A 77 3.94 -2.54 20.69
CA GLU A 77 3.04 -3.63 21.07
C GLU A 77 3.21 -4.86 20.16
N ASP A 78 3.26 -6.04 20.76
CA ASP A 78 3.49 -7.30 20.04
C ASP A 78 2.25 -7.79 19.28
N GLY A 79 1.05 -7.31 19.63
CA GLY A 79 -0.24 -7.83 19.15
C GLY A 79 -0.42 -7.83 17.63
N PHE A 80 0.31 -6.97 16.91
CA PHE A 80 0.25 -6.88 15.45
C PHE A 80 1.51 -7.37 14.73
N ARG A 81 2.58 -7.73 15.45
CA ARG A 81 3.92 -7.98 14.87
C ARG A 81 3.89 -9.00 13.72
N ASP A 82 3.30 -10.17 13.92
CA ASP A 82 3.24 -11.23 12.90
C ASP A 82 2.41 -10.81 11.69
N THR A 83 1.35 -10.02 11.91
CA THR A 83 0.53 -9.49 10.82
C THR A 83 1.29 -8.45 10.01
N ILE A 84 2.03 -7.56 10.66
CA ILE A 84 2.88 -6.55 10.00
C ILE A 84 3.97 -7.23 9.17
N ILE A 85 4.72 -8.19 9.75
CA ILE A 85 5.77 -8.93 9.03
C ILE A 85 5.20 -9.57 7.76
N ARG A 86 4.08 -10.27 7.87
CA ARG A 86 3.45 -10.93 6.73
C ARG A 86 3.00 -9.93 5.65
N ILE A 87 2.48 -8.77 6.03
CA ILE A 87 2.05 -7.76 5.05
C ILE A 87 3.27 -7.11 4.39
N ASP A 88 4.31 -6.77 5.15
CA ASP A 88 5.57 -6.24 4.60
C ASP A 88 6.19 -7.21 3.58
N ASP A 89 6.24 -8.52 3.89
CA ASP A 89 6.71 -9.55 2.96
C ASP A 89 5.89 -9.60 1.66
N LEU A 90 4.55 -9.50 1.78
CA LEU A 90 3.66 -9.51 0.63
C LEU A 90 3.84 -8.26 -0.25
N LEU A 91 4.08 -7.10 0.37
CA LEU A 91 4.33 -5.84 -0.33
C LEU A 91 5.70 -5.84 -1.00
N GLN A 92 6.74 -6.33 -0.33
CA GLN A 92 8.07 -6.48 -0.90
C GLN A 92 8.04 -7.39 -2.12
N GLN A 93 7.39 -8.55 -2.05
CA GLN A 93 7.24 -9.46 -3.19
C GLN A 93 6.53 -8.80 -4.38
N MET A 94 5.48 -8.03 -4.11
CA MET A 94 4.73 -7.31 -5.14
C MET A 94 5.62 -6.27 -5.83
N VAL A 95 6.32 -5.43 -5.07
CA VAL A 95 7.27 -4.43 -5.61
C VAL A 95 8.37 -5.13 -6.40
N TRP A 96 8.92 -6.22 -5.87
CA TRP A 96 9.98 -6.96 -6.53
C TRP A 96 9.55 -7.54 -7.88
N THR A 97 8.31 -8.03 -7.99
CA THR A 97 7.77 -8.54 -9.25
C THR A 97 7.71 -7.42 -10.31
N ILE A 98 7.33 -6.20 -9.93
CA ILE A 98 7.33 -5.04 -10.83
C ILE A 98 8.75 -4.72 -11.29
N VAL A 99 9.72 -4.68 -10.37
CA VAL A 99 11.13 -4.39 -10.69
C VAL A 99 11.71 -5.42 -11.64
N LEU A 100 11.47 -6.71 -11.38
CA LEU A 100 11.91 -7.80 -12.26
C LEU A 100 11.32 -7.68 -13.66
N ARG A 101 10.01 -7.42 -13.76
CA ARG A 101 9.35 -7.27 -15.07
C ARG A 101 9.91 -6.08 -15.83
N TYR A 102 10.14 -4.96 -15.16
CA TYR A 102 10.72 -3.79 -15.80
C TYR A 102 12.18 -4.04 -16.23
N ALA A 103 13.00 -4.70 -15.41
CA ALA A 103 14.37 -5.08 -15.75
C ALA A 103 14.42 -6.00 -16.98
N GLU A 104 13.52 -6.98 -17.05
CA GLU A 104 13.34 -7.86 -18.21
C GLU A 104 13.03 -7.08 -19.49
N LEU A 105 12.04 -6.18 -19.44
CA LEU A 105 11.64 -5.34 -20.59
C LEU A 105 12.77 -4.39 -21.05
N MET A 106 13.66 -3.98 -20.13
CA MET A 106 14.80 -3.14 -20.42
C MET A 106 16.06 -3.92 -20.81
N GLY A 107 16.02 -5.27 -20.78
CA GLY A 107 17.17 -6.12 -21.11
C GLY A 107 18.34 -5.99 -20.14
N ARG A 108 18.08 -5.68 -18.87
CA ARG A 108 19.11 -5.49 -17.83
C ARG A 108 18.77 -6.22 -16.53
N ALA A 109 19.74 -6.33 -15.64
CA ALA A 109 19.54 -6.88 -14.30
C ALA A 109 19.21 -5.76 -13.29
N PRO A 110 18.36 -6.03 -12.27
CA PRO A 110 18.05 -5.06 -11.22
C PRO A 110 19.30 -4.45 -10.59
N ALA A 111 19.28 -3.14 -10.37
CA ALA A 111 20.40 -2.39 -9.79
C ALA A 111 20.48 -2.51 -8.26
N VAL A 112 19.39 -2.91 -7.61
CA VAL A 112 19.29 -3.03 -6.14
C VAL A 112 18.68 -4.37 -5.72
N ALA A 113 18.89 -4.73 -4.45
CA ALA A 113 18.26 -5.90 -3.84
C ALA A 113 16.76 -5.66 -3.57
N PRO A 114 15.95 -6.73 -3.41
CA PRO A 114 14.50 -6.63 -3.18
C PRO A 114 14.11 -5.73 -2.00
N GLU A 115 14.86 -5.79 -0.90
CA GLU A 115 14.60 -5.03 0.32
C GLU A 115 14.81 -3.52 0.08
N PHE A 116 15.83 -3.17 -0.71
CA PHE A 116 16.10 -1.79 -1.09
C PHE A 116 15.03 -1.25 -2.03
N ALA A 117 14.60 -2.04 -3.02
CA ALA A 117 13.51 -1.65 -3.91
C ALA A 117 12.22 -1.38 -3.12
N TYR A 118 11.88 -2.27 -2.17
CA TYR A 118 10.71 -2.09 -1.31
C TYR A 118 10.81 -0.82 -0.47
N ALA A 119 11.94 -0.61 0.23
CA ALA A 119 12.13 0.56 1.08
C ALA A 119 12.02 1.88 0.31
N LEU A 120 12.56 1.94 -0.90
CA LEU A 120 12.49 3.13 -1.76
C LEU A 120 11.04 3.42 -2.22
N VAL A 121 10.32 2.41 -2.69
CA VAL A 121 8.94 2.57 -3.18
C VAL A 121 7.98 2.89 -2.03
N ASP A 122 8.08 2.19 -0.91
CA ASP A 122 7.26 2.44 0.29
C ASP A 122 7.52 3.84 0.86
N GLY A 123 8.79 4.23 0.95
CA GLY A 123 9.17 5.57 1.39
C GLY A 123 8.61 6.68 0.48
N LEU A 124 8.68 6.50 -0.84
CA LEU A 124 8.07 7.43 -1.79
C LEU A 124 6.56 7.56 -1.55
N PHE A 125 5.84 6.43 -1.48
CA PHE A 125 4.40 6.43 -1.28
C PHE A 125 4.00 7.07 0.06
N GLN A 126 4.68 6.73 1.15
CA GLN A 126 4.40 7.28 2.47
C GLN A 126 4.58 8.80 2.51
N ASN A 127 5.66 9.30 1.92
CA ASN A 127 5.94 10.75 1.88
C ASN A 127 4.84 11.50 1.10
N GLU A 128 4.44 11.00 -0.06
CA GLU A 128 3.38 11.62 -0.85
C GLU A 128 2.00 11.48 -0.18
N LEU A 129 1.75 10.40 0.57
CA LEU A 129 0.53 10.26 1.37
C LEU A 129 0.46 11.33 2.45
N ILE A 130 1.56 11.59 3.15
CA ILE A 130 1.64 12.65 4.16
C ILE A 130 1.35 14.02 3.54
N ARG A 131 1.93 14.33 2.37
CA ARG A 131 1.67 15.59 1.65
C ARG A 131 0.21 15.71 1.20
N PHE A 132 -0.33 14.65 0.61
CA PHE A 132 -1.72 14.61 0.16
C PHE A 132 -2.70 14.82 1.31
N LEU A 133 -2.48 14.16 2.46
CA LEU A 133 -3.31 14.33 3.65
C LEU A 133 -3.22 15.74 4.26
N ARG A 134 -2.17 16.51 3.95
CA ARG A 134 -2.02 17.94 4.31
C ARG A 134 -2.66 18.88 3.29
N GLY A 135 -3.25 18.34 2.23
CA GLY A 135 -3.90 19.12 1.17
C GLY A 135 -2.94 19.65 0.10
N ASP A 136 -1.74 19.06 -0.06
CA ASP A 136 -0.83 19.42 -1.15
C ASP A 136 -1.46 19.02 -2.51
N PRO A 137 -1.81 19.98 -3.39
CA PRO A 137 -2.44 19.68 -4.66
C PRO A 137 -1.51 18.97 -5.65
N GLU A 138 -0.19 19.02 -5.44
CA GLU A 138 0.79 18.42 -6.35
C GLU A 138 1.15 16.97 -5.99
N ALA A 139 0.71 16.46 -4.83
CA ALA A 139 1.17 15.16 -4.31
C ALA A 139 0.92 14.00 -5.29
N LEU A 140 -0.23 14.00 -5.98
CA LEU A 140 -0.53 12.94 -6.96
C LEU A 140 0.38 12.99 -8.19
N ASP A 141 0.61 14.19 -8.72
CA ASP A 141 1.42 14.35 -9.94
C ASP A 141 2.92 14.19 -9.64
N ARG A 142 3.35 14.59 -8.45
CA ARG A 142 4.69 14.33 -7.94
C ARG A 142 4.92 12.82 -7.78
N LEU A 143 3.99 12.11 -7.13
CA LEU A 143 4.07 10.66 -7.01
C LEU A 143 4.19 9.95 -8.35
N ARG A 144 3.41 10.37 -9.37
CA ARG A 144 3.51 9.78 -10.71
C ARG A 144 4.90 9.93 -11.30
N ARG A 145 5.42 11.17 -11.32
CA ARG A 145 6.74 11.46 -11.90
C ARG A 145 7.84 10.71 -11.15
N ASP A 146 7.84 10.81 -9.83
CA ASP A 146 8.88 10.27 -8.98
C ASP A 146 8.86 8.73 -8.98
N CYS A 147 7.68 8.11 -9.12
CA CYS A 147 7.55 6.66 -9.31
C CYS A 147 8.25 6.18 -10.60
N VAL A 148 7.99 6.85 -11.73
CA VAL A 148 8.65 6.54 -13.01
C VAL A 148 10.16 6.70 -12.89
N THR A 149 10.62 7.81 -12.29
CA THR A 149 12.05 8.06 -12.05
C THR A 149 12.65 6.97 -11.16
N LEU A 150 12.00 6.61 -10.07
CA LEU A 150 12.48 5.60 -9.13
C LEU A 150 12.62 4.24 -9.84
N LEU A 151 11.58 3.76 -10.51
CA LEU A 151 11.59 2.47 -11.20
C LEU A 151 12.69 2.39 -12.27
N SER A 152 12.93 3.52 -12.96
CA SER A 152 14.00 3.63 -13.95
C SER A 152 15.41 3.44 -13.37
N ASN A 153 15.60 3.74 -12.08
CA ASN A 153 16.90 3.72 -11.40
C ASN A 153 17.14 2.51 -10.51
N VAL A 154 16.10 1.79 -10.08
CA VAL A 154 16.23 0.59 -9.21
C VAL A 154 16.35 -0.71 -9.99
N ALA A 155 15.97 -0.69 -11.27
CA ALA A 155 16.01 -1.85 -12.13
C ALA A 155 17.23 -1.83 -13.06
#